data_AF-A0A0G1U8Q1-F1
#
_entry.id   AF-A0A0G1U8Q1-F1
#
_cell.length_a   1.000
_cell.length_b   1.000
_cell.length_c   1.000
_cell.angle_alpha   90.00
_cell.angle_beta   90.00
_cell.angle_gamma   90.00
#
_symmetry.space_group_name_H-M   'P 1'
#
loop_
_entity.id
_entity.type
_entity.pdbx_description
1 polymer ?
#
loop_
_entity_poly.entity_id
_entity_poly.type
_entity_poly.pdbx_seq_one_letter_code
_entity_poly.pdbx_strand_id
1 'polypeptide(L)'
;MNIKDPKEREKIWDLTPKIYDLVLSYRGSISAEHNDGLIRSPYLQHEFGDQLYELFSEIKKIFDPQGIFNPHKKTDATTKWSREHVRTA
;
A
#
# COMPACT_ATOMS: atom_id res chain seq x y z
N MET A 1 -1.37 -16.67 -10.13
CA MET A 1 -2.42 -15.64 -10.05
C MET A 1 -2.57 -14.98 -11.41
N ASN A 2 -3.72 -15.14 -12.06
CA ASN A 2 -4.01 -14.45 -13.32
C ASN A 2 -4.64 -13.10 -13.02
N ILE A 3 -3.86 -12.03 -13.00
CA ILE A 3 -4.37 -10.69 -12.64
C ILE A 3 -5.40 -10.14 -13.63
N LYS A 4 -5.56 -10.76 -14.82
CA LYS A 4 -6.59 -10.39 -15.79
C LYS A 4 -7.97 -10.92 -15.40
N ASP A 5 -8.03 -12.01 -14.62
CA ASP A 5 -9.27 -12.57 -14.11
C ASP A 5 -9.78 -11.73 -12.92
N PRO A 6 -10.98 -11.12 -13.00
CA PRO A 6 -11.58 -10.40 -11.89
C PRO A 6 -11.71 -11.22 -10.60
N LYS A 7 -11.99 -12.53 -10.71
CA LYS A 7 -12.13 -13.40 -9.54
C LYS A 7 -10.81 -13.58 -8.81
N GLU A 8 -9.71 -13.68 -9.55
CA GLU A 8 -8.36 -13.74 -8.97
C GLU A 8 -7.97 -12.41 -8.31
N ARG A 9 -8.39 -11.27 -8.88
CA ARG A 9 -8.15 -9.95 -8.25
C ARG A 9 -8.92 -9.78 -6.94
N GLU A 10 -10.16 -10.26 -6.86
CA GLU A 10 -10.92 -10.17 -5.59
C GLU A 10 -10.27 -10.95 -4.45
N LYS A 11 -9.58 -12.07 -4.75
CA LYS A 11 -8.82 -12.80 -3.73
C LYS A 11 -7.74 -11.93 -3.08
N ILE A 12 -7.13 -11.00 -3.83
CA ILE A 12 -6.13 -10.07 -3.28
C ILE A 12 -6.80 -9.30 -2.15
N TRP A 13 -7.94 -8.70 -2.40
CA TRP A 13 -8.54 -7.79 -1.43
C TRP A 13 -9.17 -8.49 -0.23
N ASP A 14 -9.59 -9.74 -0.36
CA ASP A 14 -10.05 -10.55 0.77
C ASP A 14 -8.88 -11.11 1.61
N LEU A 15 -7.78 -11.51 0.97
CA LEU A 15 -6.65 -12.15 1.67
C LEU A 15 -5.64 -11.14 2.24
N THR A 16 -5.48 -9.98 1.60
CA THR A 16 -4.47 -8.98 2.00
C THR A 16 -4.60 -8.55 3.46
N PRO A 17 -5.78 -8.14 3.98
CA PRO A 17 -5.93 -7.80 5.39
C PRO A 17 -5.53 -8.98 6.30
N LYS A 18 -6.04 -10.19 6.01
CA LYS A 18 -5.81 -11.39 6.82
C LYS A 18 -4.33 -11.76 6.91
N ILE A 19 -3.61 -11.66 5.80
CA ILE A 19 -2.19 -11.98 5.72
C ILE A 19 -1.36 -10.89 6.41
N TYR A 20 -1.65 -9.62 6.15
CA TYR A 20 -0.84 -8.52 6.68
C TYR A 20 -1.03 -8.37 8.18
N ASP A 21 -2.25 -8.45 8.68
CA ASP A 21 -2.53 -8.43 10.12
C ASP A 21 -1.79 -9.57 10.84
N LEU A 22 -1.76 -10.76 10.23
CA LEU A 22 -1.00 -11.90 10.76
C LEU A 22 0.51 -11.60 10.78
N VAL A 23 1.09 -11.18 9.66
CA VAL A 23 2.54 -10.88 9.58
C VAL A 23 2.93 -9.80 10.59
N LEU A 24 2.16 -8.72 10.68
CA LEU A 24 2.40 -7.62 11.60
C LEU A 24 2.23 -8.05 13.07
N SER A 25 1.31 -8.98 13.38
CA SER A 25 1.16 -9.54 14.74
C SER A 25 2.41 -10.28 15.23
N TYR A 26 3.18 -10.85 14.30
CA TYR A 26 4.48 -11.47 14.58
C TYR A 26 5.66 -10.49 14.44
N ARG A 27 5.39 -9.19 14.31
CA ARG A 27 6.39 -8.14 14.05
C ARG A 27 7.21 -8.38 12.77
N GLY A 28 6.61 -9.08 11.81
CA GLY A 28 7.17 -9.25 10.47
C GLY A 28 6.94 -8.02 9.60
N SER A 29 7.66 -7.93 8.49
CA SER A 29 7.53 -6.87 7.49
C SER A 29 6.74 -7.38 6.28
N ILE A 30 5.84 -6.55 5.75
CA ILE A 30 5.02 -6.85 4.55
C ILE A 30 5.66 -6.32 3.26
N SER A 31 6.74 -5.56 3.40
CA SER A 31 7.57 -5.01 2.33
C SER A 31 9.03 -5.46 2.49
N ALA A 32 9.84 -5.41 1.43
CA ALA A 32 11.25 -5.83 1.49
C ALA A 32 12.08 -5.11 0.41
N GLU A 33 12.79 -5.86 -0.45
CA GLU A 33 13.77 -5.33 -1.41
C GLU A 33 13.16 -4.48 -2.54
N HIS A 34 11.86 -4.63 -2.80
CA HIS A 34 11.14 -3.91 -3.83
C HIS A 34 10.21 -2.86 -3.24
N ASN A 35 9.85 -1.88 -4.06
CA ASN A 35 8.91 -0.82 -3.70
C ASN A 35 7.59 -1.38 -3.15
N ASP A 36 6.88 -0.58 -2.35
CA ASP A 36 5.71 -1.04 -1.57
C ASP A 36 4.55 -1.54 -2.45
N GLY A 37 4.40 -0.97 -3.65
CA GLY A 37 3.39 -1.39 -4.61
C GLY A 37 1.95 -1.09 -4.19
N LEU A 38 1.07 -0.92 -5.17
CA LEU A 38 -0.31 -0.43 -4.92
C LEU A 38 -1.09 -1.27 -3.90
N ILE A 39 -0.87 -2.59 -3.86
CA ILE A 39 -1.62 -3.48 -2.95
C ILE A 39 -1.19 -3.27 -1.48
N ARG A 40 0.07 -2.94 -1.22
CA ARG A 40 0.60 -2.81 0.16
C ARG A 40 0.60 -1.37 0.65
N SER A 41 0.66 -0.38 -0.24
CA SER A 41 0.65 1.04 0.12
C SER A 41 -0.41 1.44 1.17
N PRO A 42 -1.66 0.93 1.14
CA PRO A 42 -2.67 1.24 2.16
C PRO A 42 -2.34 0.74 3.58
N TYR A 43 -1.38 -0.18 3.72
CA TYR A 43 -0.98 -0.80 4.99
C TYR A 43 0.34 -0.26 5.55
N LEU A 44 1.00 0.67 4.85
CA LEU A 44 2.29 1.19 5.30
C LEU A 44 2.22 1.90 6.65
N GLN A 45 1.11 2.58 6.96
CA GLN A 45 0.91 3.16 8.29
C GLN A 45 0.86 2.09 9.38
N HIS A 46 0.29 0.91 9.10
CA HIS A 46 0.24 -0.20 10.05
C HIS A 46 1.62 -0.83 10.24
N GLU A 47 2.43 -0.91 9.18
CA GLU A 47 3.78 -1.46 9.23
C GLU A 47 4.78 -0.53 9.92
N PHE A 48 4.78 0.75 9.57
CA PHE A 48 5.77 1.72 10.07
C PHE A 48 5.31 2.46 11.34
N GLY A 49 4.02 2.41 11.67
CA GLY A 49 3.41 3.15 12.76
C GLY A 49 3.19 4.63 12.44
N ASP A 50 2.36 5.28 13.26
CA ASP A 50 1.89 6.65 13.01
C ASP A 50 3.03 7.67 12.95
N GLN A 51 4.00 7.57 13.85
CA GLN A 51 5.11 8.54 13.93
C GLN A 51 5.98 8.54 12.66
N LEU A 52 6.36 7.35 12.19
CA LEU A 52 7.22 7.24 11.02
C LEU A 52 6.45 7.49 9.72
N TYR A 53 5.17 7.12 9.68
CA TYR A 53 4.29 7.42 8.56
C TYR A 53 4.04 8.94 8.41
N GLU A 54 3.89 9.68 9.52
CA GLU A 54 3.77 11.14 9.47
C GLU A 54 5.06 11.76 8.92
N LEU A 55 6.24 11.29 9.33
CA LEU A 55 7.51 11.74 8.75
C LEU A 55 7.56 11.53 7.23
N PHE A 56 7.07 10.40 6.71
CA PHE A 56 6.97 10.21 5.26
C PHE A 56 6.05 11.23 4.60
N SER A 57 4.94 11.57 5.26
CA SER A 57 3.96 12.56 4.79
C SER A 57 4.54 13.98 4.81
N GLU A 58 5.29 14.34 5.83
CA GLU A 58 6.01 15.63 5.91
C GLU A 58 7.06 15.74 4.80
N ILE A 59 7.91 14.73 4.64
CA ILE A 59 8.92 14.69 3.57
C ILE A 59 8.24 14.83 2.21
N LYS A 60 7.13 14.10 1.99
CA LYS A 60 6.37 14.18 0.75
C LYS A 60 5.86 15.60 0.48
N LYS A 61 5.32 16.29 1.49
CA LYS A 61 4.84 17.68 1.38
C LYS A 61 5.97 18.67 1.09
N ILE A 62 7.16 18.46 1.66
CA ILE A 62 8.33 19.34 1.43
C ILE A 62 8.78 19.26 -0.03
N PHE A 63 8.91 18.05 -0.58
CA PHE A 63 9.45 17.85 -1.93
C PHE A 63 8.39 17.87 -3.04
N ASP A 64 7.12 17.68 -2.71
CA ASP A 64 6.00 17.68 -3.65
C ASP A 64 4.77 18.39 -3.06
N PRO A 65 4.82 19.71 -2.86
CA PRO A 65 3.73 20.48 -2.26
C PRO A 65 2.46 20.48 -3.13
N GLN A 66 2.57 20.18 -4.42
CA GLN A 66 1.44 20.09 -5.35
C GLN A 66 0.88 18.67 -5.47
N GLY A 67 1.53 17.66 -4.88
CA GLY A 67 1.09 16.27 -4.91
C GLY A 67 1.17 15.59 -6.29
N ILE A 68 1.99 16.10 -7.22
CA ILE A 68 2.05 15.60 -8.60
C ILE A 68 3.06 14.46 -8.80
N PHE A 69 4.01 14.28 -7.89
CA PHE A 69 5.05 13.25 -7.98
C PHE A 69 4.51 11.90 -7.51
N ASN A 70 3.86 11.18 -8.42
CA ASN A 70 3.43 9.81 -8.21
C ASN A 70 2.56 9.65 -6.94
N PRO A 71 1.34 10.22 -6.93
CA PRO A 71 0.48 10.27 -5.74
C PRO A 71 -0.01 8.88 -5.32
N HIS A 72 -0.30 8.69 -4.03
CA HIS A 72 -0.87 7.46 -3.45
C HIS A 72 0.06 6.23 -3.44
N LYS A 73 1.39 6.43 -3.40
CA LYS A 73 2.37 5.31 -3.43
C LYS A 73 3.00 5.05 -2.07
N LYS A 74 3.51 6.10 -1.41
CA LYS A 74 4.09 5.99 -0.06
C LYS A 74 3.15 6.52 1.02
N THR A 75 2.46 7.62 0.71
CA THR A 75 1.53 8.31 1.59
C THR A 75 0.16 8.40 0.91
N ASP A 76 -0.89 8.64 1.70
CA ASP A 76 -2.25 8.94 1.23
C ASP A 76 -2.89 7.83 0.37
N ALA A 77 -2.33 6.61 0.42
CA ALA A 77 -2.82 5.48 -0.36
C ALA A 77 -4.03 4.86 0.34
N THR A 78 -5.09 4.60 -0.43
CA THR A 78 -6.30 3.96 0.09
C THR A 78 -6.56 2.64 -0.63
N THR A 79 -7.19 1.69 0.06
CA THR A 79 -7.61 0.43 -0.58
C THR A 79 -8.51 0.68 -1.78
N LYS A 80 -9.36 1.73 -1.73
CA LYS A 80 -10.18 2.16 -2.87
C LYS A 80 -9.31 2.57 -4.06
N TRP A 81 -8.36 3.47 -3.85
CA TRP A 81 -7.43 3.91 -4.90
C TRP A 81 -6.70 2.71 -5.53
N SER A 82 -6.16 1.83 -4.68
CA SER A 82 -5.44 0.65 -5.16
C SER A 82 -6.34 -0.27 -5.99
N ARG A 83 -7.58 -0.51 -5.57
CA ARG A 83 -8.56 -1.29 -6.33
C ARG A 83 -8.83 -0.72 -7.72
N GLU A 84 -8.95 0.59 -7.83
CA GLU A 84 -9.22 1.29 -9.10
C GLU A 84 -8.01 1.31 -10.05
N HIS A 85 -6.79 1.21 -9.52
CA HIS A 85 -5.54 1.41 -10.28
C HIS A 85 -4.67 0.14 -10.44
N VAL A 86 -5.06 -0.98 -9.81
CA VAL A 86 -4.41 -2.27 -10.08
C VAL A 86 -4.67 -2.67 -11.53
N ARG A 87 -3.61 -3.10 -12.22
CA ARG A 87 -3.66 -3.49 -13.64
C ARG A 87 -4.72 -4.55 -13.89
N THR A 88 -5.50 -4.35 -14.94
CA THR A 88 -6.56 -5.25 -15.41
C THR A 88 -6.25 -5.90 -16.77
N ALA A 89 -5.21 -5.45 -17.48
CA ALA A 89 -4.81 -5.92 -18.81
C ALA A 89 -3.28 -5.99 -18.99
#